data_AF-A0A2S4YCQ6-F1
#
_entry.id   AF-A0A2S4YCQ6-F1
#
_cell.length_a   1.000
_cell.length_b   1.000
_cell.length_c   1.000
_cell.angle_alpha   90.00
_cell.angle_beta   90.00
_cell.angle_gamma   90.00
#
_symmetry.space_group_name_H-M   'P 1'
#
loop_
_entity.id
_entity.type
_entity.pdbx_description
1 polymer ?
#
loop_
_entity_poly.entity_id
_entity_poly.type
_entity_poly.pdbx_seq_one_letter_code
_entity_poly.pdbx_strand_id
1 'polypeptide(L)'
;MTMRVTRHDVPADRVFSVQALADDTEARVRKLETMPSTFNTGMNRALANAKNHCALDPRAARIETWEAWVAAMQIGSALFRAATSSEPTVECLISGRLRTIPSTGPHPPANAGNWLTAFYLALVCRDRRRLTELSNVPISLLRESGAVYDEYVYDWVDTLQTYWKQGPALGDKLVAAIKGTKPEALRAADRSLMLRVLYPPLNLFYRFVRGAGERFHVELVKALESHKEYWTEEESRAAQVSGLVALGPLAMACLAYDGGIAIEVESDYIPKYLLERGRVGDFPASSNGRPAPSR
;
A
#
# COMPACT_ATOMS: atom_id res chain seq x y z
N MET A 1 19.44 -20.48 1.56
CA MET A 1 18.68 -21.31 2.55
C MET A 1 17.43 -20.52 2.84
N THR A 2 16.25 -21.05 2.52
CA THR A 2 15.00 -20.28 2.66
C THR A 2 14.72 -19.97 4.14
N MET A 3 14.60 -18.70 4.48
CA MET A 3 14.24 -18.24 5.83
C MET A 3 12.71 -18.18 5.93
N ARG A 4 12.14 -18.61 7.06
CA ARG A 4 10.68 -18.65 7.23
C ARG A 4 10.24 -17.87 8.46
N VAL A 5 9.25 -16.99 8.30
CA VAL A 5 8.60 -16.27 9.40
C VAL A 5 7.12 -16.61 9.44
N THR A 6 6.65 -17.24 10.52
CA THR A 6 5.26 -17.66 10.66
C THR A 6 4.36 -16.52 11.14
N ARG A 7 3.26 -16.30 10.40
CA ARG A 7 2.21 -15.34 10.74
C ARG A 7 1.48 -15.70 12.02
N HIS A 8 0.95 -14.70 12.74
CA HIS A 8 -0.04 -14.97 13.79
C HIS A 8 -1.38 -15.37 13.18
N ASP A 9 -2.19 -16.07 13.96
CA ASP A 9 -3.55 -16.43 13.59
C ASP A 9 -4.53 -15.35 14.04
N VAL A 10 -5.63 -15.23 13.30
CA VAL A 10 -6.78 -14.39 13.65
C VAL A 10 -7.95 -15.33 13.95
N PRO A 11 -8.76 -15.05 15.00
CA PRO A 11 -9.92 -15.88 15.33
C PRO A 11 -10.89 -16.02 14.15
N ALA A 12 -11.47 -17.22 13.98
CA ALA A 12 -12.31 -17.56 12.81
C ALA A 12 -13.56 -16.67 12.70
N ASP A 13 -14.11 -16.19 13.83
CA ASP A 13 -15.24 -15.26 13.88
C ASP A 13 -14.90 -13.84 13.41
N ARG A 14 -13.61 -13.54 13.21
CA ARG A 14 -13.11 -12.28 12.64
C ARG A 14 -12.78 -12.38 11.15
N VAL A 15 -12.89 -13.58 10.57
CA VAL A 15 -12.69 -13.84 9.14
C VAL A 15 -14.06 -13.82 8.45
N PHE A 16 -14.22 -12.94 7.46
CA PHE A 16 -15.49 -12.80 6.75
C PHE A 16 -15.47 -13.66 5.48
N SER A 17 -16.65 -14.06 5.00
CA SER A 17 -16.77 -14.78 3.74
C SER A 17 -16.38 -13.89 2.55
N VAL A 18 -15.89 -14.51 1.47
CA VAL A 18 -15.53 -13.81 0.22
C VAL A 18 -16.69 -12.96 -0.29
N GLN A 19 -17.92 -13.48 -0.27
CA GLN A 19 -19.11 -12.75 -0.70
C GLN A 19 -19.37 -11.50 0.15
N ALA A 20 -19.29 -11.62 1.48
CA ALA A 20 -19.51 -10.47 2.37
C ALA A 20 -18.47 -9.36 2.18
N LEU A 21 -17.22 -9.74 1.89
CA LEU A 21 -16.13 -8.81 1.60
C LEU A 21 -16.33 -8.08 0.26
N ALA A 22 -16.80 -8.80 -0.77
CA ALA A 22 -17.13 -8.22 -2.07
C ALA A 22 -18.29 -7.22 -1.95
N ASP A 23 -19.35 -7.59 -1.22
CA ASP A 23 -20.53 -6.74 -1.01
C ASP A 23 -20.20 -5.47 -0.22
N ASP A 24 -19.39 -5.57 0.85
CA ASP A 24 -18.93 -4.39 1.59
C ASP A 24 -18.09 -3.47 0.70
N THR A 25 -17.16 -4.03 -0.08
CA THR A 25 -16.31 -3.24 -0.99
C THR A 25 -17.16 -2.46 -2.00
N GLU A 26 -18.09 -3.11 -2.70
CA GLU A 26 -18.98 -2.46 -3.65
C GLU A 26 -19.88 -1.40 -2.97
N ALA A 27 -20.36 -1.67 -1.75
CA ALA A 27 -21.12 -0.68 -0.97
C ALA A 27 -20.28 0.55 -0.61
N ARG A 28 -18.97 0.40 -0.34
CA ARG A 28 -18.06 1.55 -0.14
C ARG A 28 -17.84 2.31 -1.43
N VAL A 29 -17.59 1.61 -2.54
CA VAL A 29 -17.35 2.26 -3.85
C VAL A 29 -18.52 3.13 -4.27
N ARG A 30 -19.77 2.65 -4.13
CA ARG A 30 -20.97 3.47 -4.40
C ARG A 30 -21.05 4.74 -3.55
N LYS A 31 -20.58 4.71 -2.30
CA LYS A 31 -20.55 5.90 -1.44
C LYS A 31 -19.52 6.93 -1.91
N LEU A 32 -18.45 6.52 -2.59
CA LEU A 32 -17.43 7.46 -3.10
C LEU A 32 -17.96 8.36 -4.22
N GLU A 33 -18.92 7.88 -5.01
CA GLU A 33 -19.54 8.64 -6.10
C GLU A 33 -20.36 9.83 -5.60
N THR A 34 -20.87 9.78 -4.36
CA THR A 34 -21.75 10.82 -3.79
C THR A 34 -21.18 11.51 -2.55
N MET A 35 -20.20 10.89 -1.87
CA MET A 35 -19.68 11.35 -0.59
C MET A 35 -18.15 11.16 -0.50
N PRO A 36 -17.35 12.01 -1.16
CA PRO A 36 -15.89 11.87 -1.17
C PRO A 36 -15.23 11.94 0.21
N SER A 37 -15.88 12.53 1.22
CA SER A 37 -15.40 12.49 2.61
C SER A 37 -15.26 11.06 3.15
N THR A 38 -15.93 10.07 2.55
CA THR A 38 -15.84 8.66 2.93
C THR A 38 -14.62 7.93 2.37
N PHE A 39 -13.77 8.59 1.57
CA PHE A 39 -12.57 7.97 0.98
C PHE A 39 -11.69 7.27 2.01
N ASN A 40 -11.43 7.90 3.16
CA ASN A 40 -10.59 7.30 4.19
C ASN A 40 -11.18 5.97 4.70
N THR A 41 -12.48 5.95 5.01
CA THR A 41 -13.18 4.74 5.45
C THR A 41 -13.25 3.70 4.33
N GLY A 42 -13.53 4.12 3.09
CA GLY A 42 -13.61 3.22 1.93
C GLY A 42 -12.27 2.53 1.64
N MET A 43 -11.18 3.30 1.64
CA MET A 43 -9.83 2.77 1.42
C MET A 43 -9.39 1.83 2.54
N ASN A 44 -9.56 2.23 3.81
CA ASN A 44 -9.22 1.40 4.96
C ASN A 44 -10.01 0.09 4.98
N ARG A 45 -11.30 0.14 4.62
CA ARG A 45 -12.15 -1.06 4.52
C ARG A 45 -11.74 -1.95 3.35
N ALA A 46 -11.50 -1.40 2.17
CA ALA A 46 -11.04 -2.19 1.03
C ALA A 46 -9.70 -2.88 1.31
N LEU A 47 -8.75 -2.19 1.95
CA LEU A 47 -7.49 -2.80 2.38
C LEU A 47 -7.70 -3.89 3.44
N ALA A 48 -8.57 -3.65 4.44
CA ALA A 48 -8.90 -4.66 5.44
C ALA A 48 -9.55 -5.90 4.79
N ASN A 49 -10.42 -5.70 3.79
CA ASN A 49 -11.03 -6.79 3.03
C ASN A 49 -9.97 -7.58 2.26
N ALA A 50 -9.06 -6.91 1.53
CA ALA A 50 -7.94 -7.55 0.83
C ALA A 50 -7.05 -8.38 1.77
N LYS A 51 -6.80 -7.89 2.99
CA LYS A 51 -6.06 -8.65 4.02
C LYS A 51 -6.87 -9.80 4.62
N ASN A 52 -8.20 -9.66 4.74
CA ASN A 52 -9.08 -10.73 5.19
C ASN A 52 -9.09 -11.91 4.21
N HIS A 53 -9.02 -11.66 2.90
CA HIS A 53 -8.83 -12.72 1.91
C HIS A 53 -7.57 -13.56 2.19
N CYS A 54 -6.48 -12.95 2.68
CA CYS A 54 -5.25 -13.67 3.07
C CYS A 54 -5.41 -14.51 4.35
N ALA A 55 -6.54 -14.46 5.07
CA ALA A 55 -6.86 -15.45 6.09
C ALA A 55 -7.28 -16.78 5.44
N LEU A 56 -8.11 -16.72 4.39
CA LEU A 56 -8.67 -17.87 3.67
C LEU A 56 -7.75 -18.39 2.55
N ASP A 57 -6.85 -17.54 2.07
CA ASP A 57 -5.88 -17.80 1.00
C ASP A 57 -4.52 -17.19 1.37
N PRO A 58 -3.75 -17.79 2.31
CA PRO A 58 -2.53 -17.21 2.87
C PRO A 58 -1.43 -16.89 1.86
N ARG A 59 -1.38 -17.65 0.75
CA ARG A 59 -0.42 -17.42 -0.34
C ARG A 59 -0.93 -16.45 -1.40
N ALA A 60 -2.20 -16.03 -1.33
CA ALA A 60 -2.90 -15.19 -2.30
C ALA A 60 -2.94 -15.80 -3.72
N ALA A 61 -3.18 -17.10 -3.83
CA ALA A 61 -3.21 -17.80 -5.11
C ALA A 61 -4.55 -17.66 -5.86
N ARG A 62 -5.64 -17.34 -5.16
CA ARG A 62 -7.00 -17.26 -5.72
C ARG A 62 -7.23 -15.93 -6.42
N ILE A 63 -8.10 -15.92 -7.43
CA ILE A 63 -8.37 -14.72 -8.22
C ILE A 63 -9.12 -13.66 -7.39
N GLU A 64 -10.04 -14.10 -6.53
CA GLU A 64 -10.86 -13.26 -5.67
C GLU A 64 -9.99 -12.49 -4.65
N THR A 65 -8.90 -13.12 -4.16
CA THR A 65 -7.90 -12.44 -3.34
C THR A 65 -7.29 -11.30 -4.12
N TRP A 66 -6.82 -11.54 -5.34
CA TRP A 66 -6.23 -10.50 -6.18
C TRP A 66 -7.21 -9.39 -6.56
N GLU A 67 -8.46 -9.72 -6.86
CA GLU A 67 -9.52 -8.74 -7.10
C GLU A 67 -9.68 -7.77 -5.93
N ALA A 68 -9.64 -8.27 -4.69
CA ALA A 68 -9.71 -7.43 -3.50
C ALA A 68 -8.50 -6.49 -3.38
N TRP A 69 -7.28 -6.96 -3.70
CA TRP A 69 -6.07 -6.14 -3.73
C TRP A 69 -6.12 -5.06 -4.82
N VAL A 70 -6.59 -5.43 -6.02
CA VAL A 70 -6.80 -4.50 -7.13
C VAL A 70 -7.86 -3.46 -6.79
N ALA A 71 -8.98 -3.85 -6.17
CA ALA A 71 -10.01 -2.91 -5.74
C ALA A 71 -9.47 -1.91 -4.70
N ALA A 72 -8.72 -2.38 -3.71
CA ALA A 72 -8.07 -1.50 -2.72
C ALA A 72 -7.09 -0.51 -3.39
N MET A 73 -6.26 -0.97 -4.33
CA MET A 73 -5.37 -0.11 -5.12
C MET A 73 -6.16 0.93 -5.92
N GLN A 74 -7.23 0.51 -6.59
CA GLN A 74 -8.05 1.36 -7.44
C GLN A 74 -8.73 2.48 -6.63
N ILE A 75 -9.30 2.15 -5.46
CA ILE A 75 -9.89 3.12 -4.53
C ILE A 75 -8.84 4.10 -4.02
N GLY A 76 -7.68 3.61 -3.57
CA GLY A 76 -6.59 4.46 -3.07
C GLY A 76 -6.04 5.42 -4.12
N SER A 77 -5.94 4.99 -5.38
CA SER A 77 -5.52 5.86 -6.48
C SER A 77 -6.60 6.87 -6.88
N ALA A 78 -7.88 6.45 -6.84
CA ALA A 78 -9.01 7.31 -7.16
C ALA A 78 -9.11 8.51 -6.19
N LEU A 79 -8.81 8.29 -4.92
CA LEU A 79 -8.67 9.36 -3.92
C LEU A 79 -7.73 10.46 -4.41
N PHE A 80 -6.49 10.11 -4.77
CA PHE A 80 -5.51 11.12 -5.18
C PHE A 80 -5.81 11.73 -6.54
N ARG A 81 -6.37 10.96 -7.47
CA ARG A 81 -6.83 11.51 -8.74
C ARG A 81 -7.92 12.56 -8.55
N ALA A 82 -8.90 12.31 -7.68
CA ALA A 82 -9.95 13.27 -7.35
C ALA A 82 -9.39 14.51 -6.62
N ALA A 83 -8.38 14.32 -5.77
CA ALA A 83 -7.75 15.41 -5.04
C ALA A 83 -6.90 16.33 -5.95
N THR A 84 -6.24 15.79 -6.99
CA THR A 84 -5.36 16.55 -7.89
C THR A 84 -6.04 17.10 -9.14
N SER A 85 -7.30 16.73 -9.40
CA SER A 85 -7.97 17.09 -10.65
C SER A 85 -8.42 18.56 -10.66
N SER A 86 -8.26 19.20 -11.82
CA SER A 86 -8.84 20.52 -12.12
C SER A 86 -10.27 20.45 -12.66
N GLU A 87 -10.68 19.27 -13.14
CA GLU A 87 -12.03 19.02 -13.64
C GLU A 87 -13.02 18.84 -12.47
N PRO A 88 -14.33 19.10 -12.64
CA PRO A 88 -15.30 18.93 -11.55
C PRO A 88 -15.47 17.46 -11.11
N THR A 89 -15.21 16.52 -12.01
CA THR A 89 -15.26 15.08 -11.75
C THR A 89 -14.11 14.35 -12.43
N VAL A 90 -13.82 13.14 -11.97
CA VAL A 90 -12.85 12.23 -12.57
C VAL A 90 -13.46 10.86 -12.80
N GLU A 91 -13.13 10.25 -13.93
CA GLU A 91 -13.46 8.86 -14.20
C GLU A 91 -12.39 7.92 -13.62
N CYS A 92 -12.84 6.96 -12.82
CA CYS A 92 -11.99 5.98 -12.17
C CYS A 92 -12.51 4.57 -12.41
N LEU A 93 -11.69 3.70 -13.01
CA LEU A 93 -11.98 2.27 -13.03
C LEU A 93 -11.78 1.69 -11.62
N ILE A 94 -12.87 1.22 -11.01
CA ILE A 94 -12.89 0.57 -9.69
C ILE A 94 -13.75 -0.69 -9.78
N SER A 95 -13.17 -1.84 -9.41
CA SER A 95 -13.80 -3.16 -9.43
C SER A 95 -14.49 -3.48 -10.76
N GLY A 96 -13.78 -3.22 -11.87
CA GLY A 96 -14.26 -3.51 -13.23
C GLY A 96 -15.33 -2.55 -13.78
N ARG A 97 -15.67 -1.47 -13.05
CA ARG A 97 -16.66 -0.47 -13.48
C ARG A 97 -16.05 0.92 -13.51
N LEU A 98 -16.40 1.71 -14.53
CA LEU A 98 -16.09 3.14 -14.53
C LEU A 98 -17.00 3.84 -13.53
N ARG A 99 -16.38 4.61 -12.63
CA ARG A 99 -17.01 5.37 -11.56
C ARG A 99 -16.73 6.84 -11.79
N THR A 100 -17.76 7.67 -11.71
CA THR A 100 -17.61 9.13 -11.78
C THR A 100 -17.52 9.67 -10.36
N ILE A 101 -16.36 10.24 -10.02
CA ILE A 101 -16.05 10.70 -8.67
C ILE A 101 -15.91 12.22 -8.69
N PRO A 102 -16.59 12.95 -7.78
CA PRO A 102 -16.39 14.38 -7.63
C PRO A 102 -14.95 14.71 -7.23
N SER A 103 -14.36 15.70 -7.88
CA SER A 103 -13.05 16.23 -7.48
C SER A 103 -13.15 16.91 -6.12
N THR A 104 -12.11 16.78 -5.31
CA THR A 104 -12.15 17.19 -3.89
C THR A 104 -11.18 18.31 -3.55
N GLY A 105 -10.10 18.46 -4.32
CA GLY A 105 -8.95 19.26 -3.88
C GLY A 105 -8.27 18.67 -2.64
N PRO A 106 -7.43 19.45 -1.94
CA PRO A 106 -6.90 19.08 -0.63
C PRO A 106 -8.04 18.83 0.38
N HIS A 107 -8.04 17.66 0.99
CA HIS A 107 -9.04 17.30 2.01
C HIS A 107 -8.50 16.20 2.95
N PRO A 108 -9.10 15.96 4.13
CA PRO A 108 -8.48 15.12 5.17
C PRO A 108 -8.10 13.69 4.75
N PRO A 109 -8.89 12.96 3.93
CA PRO A 109 -8.44 11.70 3.34
C PRO A 109 -7.21 11.79 2.42
N ALA A 110 -6.99 12.89 1.70
CA ALA A 110 -5.88 13.06 0.76
C ALA A 110 -4.57 13.46 1.48
N ASN A 111 -4.15 12.61 2.41
CA ASN A 111 -3.00 12.86 3.29
C ASN A 111 -1.83 11.91 3.00
N ALA A 112 -0.67 12.17 3.64
CA ALA A 112 0.56 11.42 3.39
C ALA A 112 0.48 9.92 3.75
N GLY A 113 -0.22 9.55 4.83
CA GLY A 113 -0.39 8.14 5.21
C GLY A 113 -1.21 7.34 4.21
N ASN A 114 -2.30 7.92 3.71
CA ASN A 114 -3.11 7.32 2.65
C ASN A 114 -2.35 7.30 1.32
N TRP A 115 -1.49 8.29 1.04
CA TRP A 115 -0.63 8.28 -0.13
C TRP A 115 0.33 7.10 -0.10
N LEU A 116 1.01 6.87 1.03
CA LEU A 116 1.92 5.73 1.20
C LEU A 116 1.18 4.41 1.01
N THR A 117 -0.03 4.29 1.57
CA THR A 117 -0.85 3.10 1.43
C THR A 117 -1.24 2.85 -0.04
N ALA A 118 -1.66 3.91 -0.76
CA ALA A 118 -2.01 3.81 -2.17
C ALA A 118 -0.80 3.45 -3.04
N PHE A 119 0.36 4.03 -2.75
CA PHE A 119 1.62 3.75 -3.45
C PHE A 119 2.09 2.31 -3.22
N TYR A 120 2.03 1.82 -1.98
CA TYR A 120 2.35 0.42 -1.67
C TYR A 120 1.41 -0.56 -2.35
N LEU A 121 0.09 -0.28 -2.37
CA LEU A 121 -0.87 -1.10 -3.12
C LEU A 121 -0.56 -1.13 -4.62
N ALA A 122 -0.20 0.01 -5.20
CA ALA A 122 0.18 0.09 -6.61
C ALA A 122 1.50 -0.65 -6.91
N LEU A 123 2.46 -0.67 -5.99
CA LEU A 123 3.67 -1.50 -6.08
C LEU A 123 3.31 -2.99 -6.04
N VAL A 124 2.46 -3.41 -5.10
CA VAL A 124 2.03 -4.82 -4.96
C VAL A 124 1.25 -5.29 -6.19
N CYS A 125 0.40 -4.45 -6.77
CA CYS A 125 -0.36 -4.80 -7.97
C CYS A 125 0.41 -4.53 -9.29
N ARG A 126 1.61 -3.95 -9.23
CA ARG A 126 2.46 -3.59 -10.39
C ARG A 126 1.79 -2.65 -11.39
N ASP A 127 0.86 -1.80 -10.93
CA ASP A 127 0.21 -0.82 -11.82
C ASP A 127 1.11 0.42 -11.99
N ARG A 128 1.98 0.34 -13.00
CA ARG A 128 2.96 1.40 -13.33
C ARG A 128 2.30 2.75 -13.61
N ARG A 129 1.09 2.75 -14.20
CA ARG A 129 0.38 3.98 -14.54
C ARG A 129 -0.05 4.70 -13.25
N ARG A 130 -0.63 3.98 -12.31
CA ARG A 130 -1.01 4.52 -11.00
C ARG A 130 0.19 4.94 -10.17
N LEU A 131 1.30 4.20 -10.22
CA LEU A 131 2.56 4.62 -9.59
C LEU A 131 3.05 5.97 -10.13
N THR A 132 2.97 6.18 -11.45
CA THR A 132 3.31 7.48 -12.06
C THR A 132 2.35 8.59 -11.64
N GLU A 133 1.04 8.34 -11.67
CA GLU A 133 0.04 9.32 -11.21
C GLU A 133 0.26 9.72 -9.75
N LEU A 134 0.43 8.74 -8.86
CA LEU A 134 0.71 8.98 -7.44
C LEU A 134 2.02 9.76 -7.24
N SER A 135 3.04 9.49 -8.06
CA SER A 135 4.32 10.19 -8.01
C SER A 135 4.27 11.66 -8.44
N ASN A 136 3.17 12.08 -9.05
CA ASN A 136 2.91 13.46 -9.45
C ASN A 136 2.01 14.21 -8.46
N VAL A 137 1.51 13.57 -7.40
CA VAL A 137 0.74 14.23 -6.35
C VAL A 137 1.65 15.22 -5.61
N PRO A 138 1.31 16.53 -5.57
CA PRO A 138 2.13 17.51 -4.87
C PRO A 138 2.19 17.23 -3.37
N ILE A 139 3.38 17.30 -2.77
CA ILE A 139 3.55 17.17 -1.31
C ILE A 139 2.81 18.30 -0.58
N SER A 140 2.72 19.49 -1.16
CA SER A 140 1.95 20.62 -0.61
C SER A 140 0.47 20.24 -0.42
N LEU A 141 -0.14 19.56 -1.39
CA LEU A 141 -1.51 19.06 -1.28
C LEU A 141 -1.68 18.09 -0.09
N LEU A 142 -0.71 17.20 0.13
CA LEU A 142 -0.73 16.27 1.26
C LEU A 142 -0.63 17.00 2.61
N ARG A 143 0.14 18.10 2.65
CA ARG A 143 0.26 18.95 3.85
C ARG A 143 -1.01 19.77 4.10
N GLU A 144 -1.69 20.20 3.04
CA GLU A 144 -2.96 20.94 3.09
C GLU A 144 -4.17 20.06 3.48
N SER A 145 -3.99 18.74 3.64
CA SER A 145 -5.05 17.83 4.08
C SER A 145 -5.58 18.12 5.49
N GLY A 146 -4.80 18.82 6.32
CA GLY A 146 -5.12 19.08 7.74
C GLY A 146 -4.83 17.90 8.66
N ALA A 147 -4.28 16.79 8.15
CA ALA A 147 -3.81 15.69 8.97
C ALA A 147 -2.46 16.02 9.64
N VAL A 148 -2.31 15.63 10.91
CA VAL A 148 -1.07 15.85 11.67
C VAL A 148 -0.13 14.67 11.48
N TYR A 149 1.03 14.92 10.89
CA TYR A 149 2.11 13.94 10.73
C TYR A 149 3.47 14.52 11.10
N ASP A 150 4.39 13.65 11.48
CA ASP A 150 5.81 13.98 11.60
C ASP A 150 6.45 14.19 10.23
N GLU A 151 7.44 15.08 10.15
CA GLU A 151 8.07 15.48 8.89
C GLU A 151 8.66 14.31 8.07
N TYR A 152 9.12 13.25 8.73
CA TYR A 152 9.69 12.07 8.06
C TYR A 152 8.74 11.47 7.01
N VAL A 153 7.42 11.58 7.21
CA VAL A 153 6.45 10.98 6.28
C VAL A 153 6.50 11.68 4.93
N TYR A 154 6.68 12.99 4.93
CA TYR A 154 6.76 13.79 3.70
C TYR A 154 8.10 13.59 3.00
N ASP A 155 9.19 13.49 3.76
CA ASP A 155 10.51 13.10 3.22
C ASP A 155 10.46 11.69 2.62
N TRP A 156 9.69 10.78 3.23
CA TRP A 156 9.52 9.43 2.73
C TRP A 156 8.67 9.38 1.46
N VAL A 157 7.60 10.16 1.38
CA VAL A 157 6.84 10.37 0.13
C VAL A 157 7.78 10.91 -0.95
N ASP A 158 8.53 11.98 -0.68
CA ASP A 158 9.47 12.59 -1.63
C ASP A 158 10.52 11.59 -2.12
N THR A 159 11.03 10.76 -1.22
CA THR A 159 11.98 9.68 -1.55
C THR A 159 11.39 8.69 -2.55
N LEU A 160 10.17 8.19 -2.29
CA LEU A 160 9.49 7.24 -3.18
C LEU A 160 9.12 7.87 -4.53
N GLN A 161 8.63 9.11 -4.52
CA GLN A 161 8.34 9.87 -5.74
C GLN A 161 9.62 10.07 -6.57
N THR A 162 10.71 10.46 -5.91
CA THR A 162 12.02 10.68 -6.56
C THR A 162 12.56 9.39 -7.15
N TYR A 163 12.49 8.29 -6.41
CA TYR A 163 12.89 6.98 -6.91
C TYR A 163 12.11 6.58 -8.17
N TRP A 164 10.78 6.67 -8.12
CA TRP A 164 9.94 6.28 -9.25
C TRP A 164 10.18 7.14 -10.50
N LYS A 165 10.34 8.46 -10.30
CA LYS A 165 10.61 9.42 -11.37
C LYS A 165 12.07 9.44 -11.83
N GLN A 166 12.95 8.65 -11.20
CA GLN A 166 14.41 8.68 -11.41
C GLN A 166 14.99 10.10 -11.24
N GLY A 167 14.49 10.83 -10.23
CA GLY A 167 14.90 12.19 -9.91
C GLY A 167 16.24 12.27 -9.15
N PRO A 168 16.80 13.48 -9.03
CA PRO A 168 18.08 13.69 -8.35
C PRO A 168 17.95 13.58 -6.82
N ALA A 169 19.11 13.46 -6.14
CA ALA A 169 19.22 13.52 -4.68
C ALA A 169 18.41 12.45 -3.91
N LEU A 170 18.15 11.29 -4.52
CA LEU A 170 17.45 10.17 -3.87
C LEU A 170 18.08 9.80 -2.51
N GLY A 171 19.43 9.75 -2.46
CA GLY A 171 20.16 9.41 -1.25
C GLY A 171 19.91 10.40 -0.10
N ASP A 172 19.95 11.70 -0.39
CA ASP A 172 19.76 12.75 0.62
C ASP A 172 18.34 12.73 1.18
N LYS A 173 17.33 12.56 0.31
CA LYS A 173 15.92 12.44 0.70
C LYS A 173 15.69 11.23 1.60
N LEU A 174 16.26 10.08 1.24
CA LEU A 174 16.17 8.87 2.06
C LEU A 174 16.85 9.05 3.42
N VAL A 175 18.00 9.72 3.46
CA VAL A 175 18.69 10.03 4.72
C VAL A 175 17.86 10.97 5.60
N ALA A 176 17.19 11.97 5.02
CA ALA A 176 16.28 12.85 5.74
C ALA A 176 15.12 12.06 6.37
N ALA A 177 14.45 11.22 5.57
CA ALA A 177 13.37 10.36 6.04
C ALA A 177 13.80 9.45 7.21
N ILE A 178 14.96 8.76 7.09
CA ILE A 178 15.50 7.90 8.15
C ILE A 178 15.89 8.69 9.41
N LYS A 179 16.44 9.90 9.28
CA LYS A 179 16.74 10.73 10.44
C LYS A 179 15.47 11.20 11.16
N GLY A 180 14.40 11.46 10.41
CA GLY A 180 13.11 11.88 10.94
C GLY A 180 12.37 10.79 11.73
N THR A 181 12.74 9.50 11.59
CA THR A 181 12.12 8.41 12.38
C THR A 181 12.75 8.22 13.77
N LYS A 182 13.79 8.99 14.11
CA LYS A 182 14.45 8.88 15.42
C LYS A 182 13.52 9.33 16.55
N PRO A 183 13.52 8.68 17.73
CA PRO A 183 12.60 8.98 18.82
C PRO A 183 12.55 10.44 19.27
N GLU A 184 13.68 11.15 19.19
CA GLU A 184 13.81 12.58 19.52
C GLU A 184 13.17 13.52 18.50
N ALA A 185 12.96 13.06 17.26
CA ALA A 185 12.33 13.83 16.19
C ALA A 185 10.81 13.63 16.14
N LEU A 186 10.29 12.54 16.69
CA LEU A 186 8.87 12.19 16.68
C LEU A 186 8.04 13.10 17.60
N ARG A 187 6.93 13.60 17.08
CA ARG A 187 5.94 14.45 17.74
C ARG A 187 4.54 13.83 17.67
N ALA A 188 4.21 13.13 16.58
CA ALA A 188 2.87 12.60 16.33
C ALA A 188 2.80 11.06 16.40
N ALA A 189 3.76 10.35 15.80
CA ALA A 189 3.73 8.90 15.74
C ALA A 189 4.05 8.24 17.09
N ASP A 190 3.27 7.22 17.44
CA ASP A 190 3.62 6.32 18.54
C ASP A 190 4.98 5.64 18.28
N ARG A 191 5.79 5.49 19.34
CA ARG A 191 7.15 4.96 19.23
C ARG A 191 7.17 3.47 18.89
N SER A 192 6.23 2.68 19.44
CA SER A 192 6.13 1.25 19.15
C SER A 192 5.71 1.05 17.69
N LEU A 193 4.70 1.79 17.23
CA LEU A 193 4.27 1.81 15.84
C LEU A 193 5.40 2.25 14.89
N MET A 194 6.12 3.31 15.23
CA MET A 194 7.24 3.79 14.43
C MET A 194 8.30 2.70 14.26
N LEU A 195 8.79 2.16 15.37
CA LEU A 195 9.88 1.18 15.37
C LEU A 195 9.49 -0.11 14.64
N ARG A 196 8.28 -0.62 14.90
CA ARG A 196 7.89 -1.97 14.48
C ARG A 196 7.15 -2.03 13.14
N VAL A 197 6.56 -0.93 12.67
CA VAL A 197 5.71 -0.92 11.46
C VAL A 197 6.14 0.13 10.45
N LEU A 198 6.42 1.37 10.87
CA LEU A 198 6.63 2.49 9.94
C LEU A 198 8.09 2.61 9.46
N TYR A 199 9.07 2.37 10.34
CA TYR A 199 10.50 2.39 9.99
C TYR A 199 10.97 1.21 9.12
N PRO A 200 10.53 -0.05 9.33
CA PRO A 200 11.00 -1.19 8.55
C PRO A 200 10.98 -1.02 7.02
N PRO A 201 9.92 -0.49 6.37
CA PRO A 201 9.96 -0.25 4.93
C PRO A 201 11.03 0.76 4.48
N LEU A 202 11.33 1.80 5.26
CA LEU A 202 12.42 2.75 4.97
C LEU A 202 13.78 2.04 4.98
N ASN A 203 14.02 1.20 5.99
CA ASN A 203 15.25 0.43 6.11
C ASN A 203 15.39 -0.61 4.98
N LEU A 204 14.31 -1.32 4.62
CA LEU A 204 14.30 -2.24 3.49
C LEU A 204 14.63 -1.53 2.18
N PHE A 205 14.02 -0.38 1.93
CA PHE A 205 14.31 0.44 0.77
C PHE A 205 15.78 0.92 0.74
N TYR A 206 16.32 1.32 1.90
CA TYR A 206 17.74 1.64 2.04
C TYR A 206 18.65 0.46 1.68
N ARG A 207 18.34 -0.76 2.13
CA ARG A 207 19.11 -1.95 1.75
C ARG A 207 19.03 -2.24 0.25
N PHE A 208 17.85 -2.05 -0.33
CA PHE A 208 17.61 -2.23 -1.76
C PHE A 208 18.43 -1.23 -2.59
N VAL A 209 18.34 0.08 -2.33
CA VAL A 209 19.09 1.11 -3.06
C VAL A 209 20.61 0.95 -2.93
N ARG A 210 21.09 0.41 -1.80
CA ARG A 210 22.51 0.12 -1.59
C ARG A 210 23.01 -1.17 -2.25
N GLY A 211 22.14 -1.93 -2.94
CA GLY A 211 22.49 -3.20 -3.60
C GLY A 211 22.88 -4.31 -2.63
N ALA A 212 22.47 -4.23 -1.36
CA ALA A 212 22.91 -5.14 -0.32
C ALA A 212 21.94 -6.34 -0.16
N GLY A 213 21.88 -7.22 -1.16
CA GLY A 213 20.91 -8.32 -1.26
C GLY A 213 20.84 -9.24 -0.04
N GLU A 214 21.97 -9.76 0.46
CA GLU A 214 21.97 -10.60 1.68
C GLU A 214 21.46 -9.83 2.91
N ARG A 215 21.86 -8.56 3.06
CA ARG A 215 21.38 -7.71 4.15
C ARG A 215 19.89 -7.39 4.00
N PHE A 216 19.36 -7.32 2.79
CA PHE A 216 17.93 -7.13 2.56
C PHE A 216 17.11 -8.27 3.17
N HIS A 217 17.52 -9.53 2.98
CA HIS A 217 16.83 -10.69 3.55
C HIS A 217 16.83 -10.69 5.07
N VAL A 218 17.99 -10.40 5.68
CA VAL A 218 18.11 -10.27 7.14
C VAL A 218 17.17 -9.19 7.69
N GLU A 219 17.12 -8.03 7.05
CA GLU A 219 16.25 -6.94 7.49
C GLU A 219 14.77 -7.20 7.17
N LEU A 220 14.46 -8.00 6.15
CA LEU A 220 13.10 -8.43 5.83
C LEU A 220 12.57 -9.38 6.91
N VAL A 221 13.37 -10.34 7.35
CA VAL A 221 13.00 -11.23 8.47
C VAL A 221 12.72 -10.41 9.73
N LYS A 222 13.62 -9.48 10.10
CA LYS A 222 13.41 -8.59 11.25
C LYS A 222 12.15 -7.73 11.11
N ALA A 223 11.87 -7.22 9.91
CA ALA A 223 10.66 -6.44 9.65
C ALA A 223 9.38 -7.26 9.88
N LEU A 224 9.39 -8.53 9.46
CA LEU A 224 8.27 -9.45 9.64
C LEU A 224 8.08 -9.88 11.10
N GLU A 225 9.18 -10.13 11.81
CA GLU A 225 9.16 -10.40 13.25
C GLU A 225 8.65 -9.20 14.04
N SER A 226 9.14 -7.99 13.72
CA SER A 226 8.68 -6.74 14.34
C SER A 226 7.19 -6.48 14.07
N HIS A 227 6.73 -6.74 12.85
CA HIS A 227 5.31 -6.66 12.50
C HIS A 227 4.51 -7.67 13.32
N LYS A 228 4.97 -8.91 13.48
CA LYS A 228 4.34 -9.91 14.34
C LYS A 228 4.24 -9.42 15.78
N GLU A 229 5.36 -8.99 16.37
CA GLU A 229 5.41 -8.48 17.74
C GLU A 229 4.45 -7.32 17.96
N TYR A 230 4.38 -6.38 17.01
CA TYR A 230 3.38 -5.33 17.05
C TYR A 230 1.99 -5.98 17.08
N TRP A 231 1.57 -6.70 16.05
CA TRP A 231 0.18 -7.18 16.03
C TRP A 231 -0.20 -8.11 17.18
N THR A 232 0.74 -8.83 17.80
CA THR A 232 0.48 -9.75 18.92
C THR A 232 0.73 -9.19 20.32
N GLU A 233 1.11 -7.92 20.47
CA GLU A 233 1.33 -7.30 21.80
C GLU A 233 0.05 -7.28 22.65
N GLU A 234 -1.10 -7.11 21.99
CA GLU A 234 -2.42 -7.10 22.62
C GLU A 234 -3.35 -8.06 21.89
N GLU A 235 -4.16 -8.82 22.63
CA GLU A 235 -5.10 -9.79 22.05
C GLU A 235 -6.12 -9.11 21.12
N SER A 236 -6.59 -7.92 21.50
CA SER A 236 -7.49 -7.10 20.68
C SER A 236 -6.89 -6.70 19.33
N ARG A 237 -5.56 -6.54 19.27
CA ARG A 237 -4.81 -6.22 18.07
C ARG A 237 -4.50 -7.47 17.26
N ALA A 238 -4.18 -8.58 17.93
CA ALA A 238 -3.92 -9.88 17.30
C ALA A 238 -5.15 -10.40 16.54
N ALA A 239 -6.36 -10.06 17.01
CA ALA A 239 -7.61 -10.42 16.36
C ALA A 239 -7.96 -9.59 15.11
N GLN A 240 -7.15 -8.58 14.75
CA GLN A 240 -7.44 -7.71 13.61
C GLN A 240 -6.85 -8.23 12.31
N VAL A 241 -7.70 -8.37 11.29
CA VAL A 241 -7.27 -8.76 9.93
C VAL A 241 -6.27 -7.78 9.31
N SER A 242 -6.21 -6.54 9.79
CA SER A 242 -5.20 -5.55 9.42
C SER A 242 -3.76 -6.03 9.66
N GLY A 243 -3.56 -6.94 10.61
CA GLY A 243 -2.26 -7.53 10.92
C GLY A 243 -1.82 -8.66 10.01
N LEU A 244 -2.71 -9.20 9.18
CA LEU A 244 -2.44 -10.43 8.42
C LEU A 244 -1.41 -10.26 7.29
N VAL A 245 -1.18 -9.02 6.83
CA VAL A 245 -0.20 -8.71 5.77
C VAL A 245 0.59 -7.47 6.15
N ALA A 246 1.91 -7.59 6.09
CA ALA A 246 2.85 -6.51 6.33
C ALA A 246 3.00 -5.66 5.04
N LEU A 247 2.03 -4.77 4.78
CA LEU A 247 1.91 -4.06 3.50
C LEU A 247 3.20 -3.33 3.08
N GLY A 248 3.84 -2.60 3.98
CA GLY A 248 5.11 -1.90 3.71
C GLY A 248 6.23 -2.88 3.33
N PRO A 249 6.56 -3.87 4.18
CA PRO A 249 7.51 -4.92 3.84
C PRO A 249 7.17 -5.69 2.55
N LEU A 250 5.90 -6.01 2.31
CA LEU A 250 5.45 -6.64 1.06
C LEU A 250 5.78 -5.76 -0.14
N ALA A 251 5.43 -4.47 -0.11
CA ALA A 251 5.71 -3.55 -1.21
C ALA A 251 7.22 -3.40 -1.48
N MET A 252 8.05 -3.39 -0.43
CA MET A 252 9.51 -3.32 -0.60
C MET A 252 10.09 -4.64 -1.14
N ALA A 253 9.58 -5.80 -0.70
CA ALA A 253 9.96 -7.11 -1.24
C ALA A 253 9.54 -7.22 -2.72
N CYS A 254 8.35 -6.71 -3.08
CA CYS A 254 7.89 -6.60 -4.45
C CYS A 254 8.85 -5.76 -5.30
N LEU A 255 9.27 -4.60 -4.79
CA LEU A 255 10.22 -3.74 -5.47
C LEU A 255 11.59 -4.40 -5.67
N ALA A 256 12.11 -5.08 -4.63
CA ALA A 256 13.37 -5.79 -4.68
C ALA A 256 13.33 -6.98 -5.67
N TYR A 257 12.26 -7.76 -5.64
CA TYR A 257 12.01 -8.84 -6.61
C TYR A 257 11.98 -8.29 -8.04
N ASP A 258 11.28 -7.18 -8.24
CA ASP A 258 11.17 -6.54 -9.55
C ASP A 258 12.49 -5.92 -10.02
N GLY A 259 13.40 -5.59 -9.09
CA GLY A 259 14.76 -5.15 -9.32
C GLY A 259 15.80 -6.26 -9.43
N GLY A 260 15.38 -7.53 -9.48
CA GLY A 260 16.27 -8.69 -9.71
C GLY A 260 16.85 -9.34 -8.45
N ILE A 261 16.42 -8.93 -7.26
CA ILE A 261 16.78 -9.61 -6.01
C ILE A 261 15.80 -10.77 -5.80
N ALA A 262 16.26 -12.02 -5.96
CA ALA A 262 15.47 -13.19 -5.59
C ALA A 262 15.15 -13.15 -4.09
N ILE A 263 13.88 -13.26 -3.71
CA ILE A 263 13.45 -13.19 -2.31
C ILE A 263 13.42 -14.59 -1.70
N GLU A 264 14.39 -14.90 -0.85
CA GLU A 264 14.54 -16.19 -0.14
C GLU A 264 13.86 -16.21 1.25
N VAL A 265 12.90 -15.31 1.49
CA VAL A 265 12.12 -15.24 2.74
C VAL A 265 10.68 -15.64 2.46
N GLU A 266 10.19 -16.68 3.13
CA GLU A 266 8.81 -17.13 3.06
C GLU A 266 8.01 -16.72 4.30
N SER A 267 6.86 -16.08 4.08
CA SER A 267 5.93 -15.74 5.17
C SER A 267 4.54 -15.42 4.63
N ASP A 268 3.49 -15.83 5.36
CA ASP A 268 2.12 -15.45 5.03
C ASP A 268 1.83 -13.95 5.30
N TYR A 269 2.76 -13.21 5.94
CA TYR A 269 2.72 -11.75 6.00
C TYR A 269 3.11 -11.08 4.67
N ILE A 270 3.79 -11.80 3.78
CA ILE A 270 4.15 -11.38 2.42
C ILE A 270 3.71 -12.46 1.42
N PRO A 271 2.39 -12.57 1.15
CA PRO A 271 1.84 -13.67 0.36
C PRO A 271 2.57 -13.89 -0.96
N LYS A 272 3.04 -15.13 -1.18
CA LYS A 272 3.96 -15.47 -2.27
C LYS A 272 3.47 -15.01 -3.65
N TYR A 273 2.20 -15.25 -3.98
CA TYR A 273 1.71 -14.89 -5.31
C TYR A 273 1.67 -13.37 -5.50
N LEU A 274 1.27 -12.60 -4.48
CA LEU A 274 1.36 -11.13 -4.52
C LEU A 274 2.80 -10.69 -4.71
N LEU A 275 3.77 -11.32 -4.02
CA LEU A 275 5.19 -10.99 -4.18
C LEU A 275 5.70 -11.29 -5.59
N GLU A 276 5.38 -12.45 -6.15
CA GLU A 276 5.97 -12.97 -7.40
C GLU A 276 5.19 -12.58 -8.68
N ARG A 277 4.25 -11.64 -8.58
CA ARG A 277 3.40 -11.18 -9.70
C ARG A 277 2.45 -12.25 -10.25
N GLY A 278 2.05 -13.22 -9.44
CA GLY A 278 1.39 -14.44 -9.89
C GLY A 278 0.10 -14.28 -10.72
N ARG A 279 -0.55 -13.11 -10.67
CA ARG A 279 -1.73 -12.76 -11.49
C ARG A 279 -1.67 -11.34 -12.09
N VAL A 280 -0.47 -10.76 -12.23
CA VAL A 280 -0.32 -9.47 -12.89
C VAL A 280 -0.68 -9.62 -14.37
N GLY A 281 -1.65 -8.84 -14.84
CA GLY A 281 -2.17 -8.91 -16.21
C GLY A 281 -3.53 -9.58 -16.36
N ASP A 282 -4.01 -10.28 -15.32
CA ASP A 282 -5.34 -10.92 -15.33
C ASP A 282 -6.50 -9.90 -15.31
N PHE A 283 -6.21 -8.67 -14.87
CA PHE A 283 -7.20 -7.61 -14.72
C PHE A 283 -7.00 -6.51 -15.76
N PRO A 284 -8.09 -5.94 -16.30
CA PRO A 284 -7.98 -4.88 -17.29
C PRO A 284 -7.15 -3.71 -16.73
N ALA A 285 -6.10 -3.35 -17.47
CA ALA A 285 -5.42 -2.10 -17.25
C ALA A 285 -6.47 -0.99 -17.37
N SER A 286 -6.53 -0.13 -16.34
CA SER A 286 -7.36 1.08 -16.29
C SER A 286 -7.63 1.63 -17.71
N SER A 287 -8.85 1.45 -18.19
CA SER A 287 -9.20 1.62 -19.61
C SER A 287 -8.86 3.01 -20.13
N ASN A 288 -8.20 3.08 -21.29
CA ASN A 288 -8.57 3.99 -22.38
C ASN A 288 -7.99 3.52 -23.72
N GLY A 289 -8.87 3.39 -24.72
CA GLY A 289 -8.54 3.30 -26.14
C GLY A 289 -8.39 1.90 -26.71
N ARG A 290 -9.40 1.43 -27.46
CA ARG A 290 -9.19 0.44 -28.52
C ARG A 290 -8.03 0.91 -29.41
N PRO A 291 -7.11 0.04 -29.85
CA PRO A 291 -6.30 0.36 -31.01
C PRO A 291 -7.24 0.53 -32.22
N ALA A 292 -7.12 1.64 -32.94
CA ALA A 292 -7.76 1.79 -34.24
C ALA A 292 -7.29 0.63 -35.15
N PRO A 293 -8.19 0.03 -35.96
CA PRO A 293 -7.75 -0.98 -36.92
C PRO A 293 -6.82 -0.32 -37.92
N SER A 294 -5.62 -0.89 -38.06
CA SER A 294 -4.66 -0.56 -39.11
C SER A 294 -5.36 -0.64 -40.47
N ARG A 295 -5.32 0.46 -41.22
CA ARG A 295 -5.44 0.42 -42.67
C ARG A 295 -4.08 0.14 -43.28
#